data_AF-A0A9W8QQL9-F1
#
_entry.id   AF-A0A9W8QQL9-F1
#
_cell.length_a   1.000
_cell.length_b   1.000
_cell.length_c   1.000
_cell.angle_alpha   90.00
_cell.angle_beta   90.00
_cell.angle_gamma   90.00
#
_symmetry.space_group_name_H-M   'P 1'
#
loop_
_entity.id
_entity.type
_entity.pdbx_description
1 polymer ?
#
loop_
_entity_poly.entity_id
_entity_poly.type
_entity_poly.pdbx_seq_one_letter_code
_entity_poly.pdbx_strand_id
1 'polypeptide(L)'
;MSYPTKPCFIGSFKGWDNEALKHPVMQYLKTLNTDFCETKVAHPGPHTKWFTEEFELQTQTGQVLRGEEAWKRMVHTTRFYDKFSMEPLSAFIQDTEDGYDGMVYGNIYTNFMEPGEKKHSDNEGIEWELR
;
A
#
# COMPACT_ATOMS: atom_id res chain seq x y z
N MET A 1 -27.03 24.68 -10.03
CA MET A 1 -25.99 24.37 -11.02
C MET A 1 -25.20 23.18 -10.49
N SER A 2 -25.12 22.07 -11.24
CA SER A 2 -24.24 20.95 -10.90
C SER A 2 -22.90 21.14 -11.61
N TYR A 3 -21.80 20.96 -10.90
CA TYR A 3 -20.46 20.96 -11.50
C TYR A 3 -20.27 19.70 -12.37
N PRO A 4 -19.45 19.74 -13.43
CA PRO A 4 -19.11 18.54 -14.19
C PRO A 4 -18.43 17.51 -13.26
N THR A 5 -18.95 16.29 -13.21
CA THR A 5 -18.39 15.19 -12.42
C THR A 5 -17.90 14.09 -13.33
N LYS A 6 -16.71 13.53 -13.08
CA LYS A 6 -16.32 12.24 -13.66
C LYS A 6 -16.73 11.10 -12.70
N PRO A 7 -17.07 9.90 -13.21
CA PRO A 7 -17.27 8.73 -12.38
C PRO A 7 -16.06 8.46 -11.48
N CYS A 8 -16.34 7.96 -10.28
CA CYS A 8 -15.33 7.58 -9.29
C CYS A 8 -15.72 6.21 -8.73
N PHE A 9 -14.77 5.29 -8.70
CA PHE A 9 -14.88 4.05 -7.96
C PHE A 9 -14.74 4.37 -6.47
N ILE A 10 -15.82 4.13 -5.73
CA ILE A 10 -15.87 4.31 -4.29
C ILE A 10 -16.23 2.96 -3.68
N GLY A 11 -15.38 2.46 -2.80
CA GLY A 11 -15.61 1.18 -2.16
C GLY A 11 -15.18 1.16 -0.71
N SER A 12 -15.85 0.30 0.06
CA SER A 12 -15.47 -0.10 1.41
C SER A 12 -15.30 -1.61 1.41
N PHE A 13 -14.21 -2.10 1.98
CA PHE A 13 -13.74 -3.47 1.80
C PHE A 13 -13.42 -4.13 3.13
N LYS A 14 -13.35 -5.46 3.11
CA LYS A 14 -12.78 -6.27 4.17
C LYS A 14 -11.49 -6.90 3.66
N GLY A 15 -10.45 -6.07 3.53
CA GLY A 15 -9.17 -6.49 2.94
C GLY A 15 -9.28 -6.69 1.43
N TRP A 16 -8.50 -7.64 0.89
CA TRP A 16 -8.42 -7.92 -0.55
C TRP A 16 -9.57 -8.78 -1.08
N ASP A 17 -10.80 -8.44 -0.68
CA ASP A 17 -12.02 -9.15 -1.08
C ASP A 17 -12.39 -8.93 -2.56
N ASN A 18 -13.42 -9.66 -3.02
CA ASN A 18 -13.88 -9.58 -4.41
C ASN A 18 -14.37 -8.18 -4.80
N GLU A 19 -14.82 -7.36 -3.85
CA GLU A 19 -15.27 -5.99 -4.11
C GLU A 19 -14.09 -5.06 -4.33
N ALA A 20 -13.05 -5.16 -3.49
CA ALA A 20 -11.79 -4.45 -3.66
C ALA A 20 -11.19 -4.73 -5.04
N LEU A 21 -11.18 -6.01 -5.43
CA LEU A 21 -10.52 -6.46 -6.67
C LEU A 21 -11.32 -6.18 -7.95
N LYS A 22 -12.48 -5.53 -7.89
CA LYS A 22 -13.20 -5.09 -9.10
C LYS A 22 -12.46 -4.00 -9.88
N HIS A 23 -11.58 -3.24 -9.23
CA HIS A 23 -10.84 -2.16 -9.86
C HIS A 23 -9.38 -2.58 -10.16
N PRO A 24 -8.84 -2.31 -11.37
CA PRO A 24 -7.49 -2.74 -11.76
C PRO A 24 -6.39 -2.17 -10.86
N VAL A 25 -6.54 -0.92 -10.39
CA VAL A 25 -5.60 -0.32 -9.41
C VAL A 25 -5.52 -1.15 -8.13
N MET A 26 -6.65 -1.67 -7.64
CA MET A 26 -6.65 -2.49 -6.42
C MET A 26 -5.99 -3.86 -6.65
N GLN A 27 -6.14 -4.44 -7.84
CA GLN A 27 -5.43 -5.68 -8.22
C GLN A 27 -3.91 -5.44 -8.30
N TYR A 28 -3.50 -4.33 -8.90
CA TYR A 28 -2.10 -3.90 -8.94
C TYR A 28 -1.54 -3.72 -7.52
N LEU A 29 -2.27 -3.01 -6.64
CA LEU A 29 -1.86 -2.79 -5.25
C LEU A 29 -1.79 -4.09 -4.44
N LYS A 30 -2.68 -5.07 -4.70
CA LYS A 30 -2.59 -6.40 -4.08
C LYS A 30 -1.27 -7.08 -4.44
N THR A 31 -0.86 -6.98 -5.71
CA THR A 31 0.38 -7.61 -6.18
C THR A 31 1.59 -6.89 -5.62
N LEU A 32 1.57 -5.55 -5.58
CA LEU A 32 2.59 -4.75 -4.90
C LEU A 32 2.68 -5.13 -3.41
N ASN A 33 1.56 -5.32 -2.72
CA ASN A 33 1.54 -5.75 -1.32
C ASN A 33 2.25 -7.10 -1.14
N THR A 34 1.96 -8.08 -2.00
CA THR A 34 2.65 -9.38 -1.92
C THR A 34 4.15 -9.26 -2.22
N ASP A 35 4.54 -8.54 -3.27
CA ASP A 35 5.95 -8.43 -3.68
C ASP A 35 6.79 -7.55 -2.75
N PHE A 36 6.22 -6.47 -2.22
CA PHE A 36 6.90 -5.51 -1.34
C PHE A 36 6.79 -5.88 0.13
N CYS A 37 5.60 -6.23 0.61
CA CYS A 37 5.33 -6.44 2.03
C CYS A 37 5.58 -7.89 2.45
N GLU A 38 4.88 -8.84 1.81
CA GLU A 38 4.79 -10.22 2.30
C GLU A 38 6.01 -11.06 1.95
N THR A 39 6.49 -10.95 0.71
CA THR A 39 7.61 -11.74 0.18
C THR A 39 8.92 -10.95 0.10
N LYS A 40 8.85 -9.62 0.13
CA LYS A 40 9.98 -8.67 0.01
C LYS A 40 10.83 -8.86 -1.26
N VAL A 41 10.34 -9.58 -2.28
CA VAL A 41 11.06 -9.80 -3.55
C VAL A 41 11.25 -8.52 -4.35
N ALA A 42 10.47 -7.47 -4.07
CA ALA A 42 10.65 -6.16 -4.68
C ALA A 42 11.90 -5.44 -4.16
N HIS A 43 12.31 -5.65 -2.90
CA HIS A 43 13.36 -4.87 -2.22
C HIS A 43 14.70 -4.76 -2.99
N PRO A 44 15.27 -5.84 -3.57
CA PRO A 44 16.53 -5.74 -4.30
C PRO A 44 16.36 -5.20 -5.73
N GLY A 45 15.14 -5.06 -6.23
CA GLY A 45 14.83 -4.64 -7.59
C GLY A 45 14.73 -3.12 -7.76
N PRO A 46 14.73 -2.64 -9.02
CA PRO A 46 14.51 -1.22 -9.30
C PRO A 46 13.07 -0.82 -8.98
N HIS A 47 12.90 0.42 -8.51
CA HIS A 47 11.57 0.97 -8.22
C HIS A 47 10.67 0.99 -9.45
N THR A 48 11.24 1.10 -10.65
CA THR A 48 10.54 1.19 -11.94
C THR A 48 9.71 -0.03 -12.32
N LYS A 49 9.88 -1.16 -11.61
CA LYS A 49 8.94 -2.30 -11.72
C LYS A 49 7.54 -1.93 -11.22
N TRP A 50 7.48 -1.06 -10.22
CA TRP A 50 6.26 -0.71 -9.49
C TRP A 50 5.87 0.75 -9.73
N PHE A 51 6.79 1.68 -9.56
CA PHE A 51 6.50 3.10 -9.64
C PHE A 51 7.10 3.75 -10.89
N THR A 52 6.62 4.93 -11.26
CA THR A 52 7.24 5.73 -12.32
C THR A 52 8.53 6.40 -11.81
N GLU A 53 9.34 6.94 -12.73
CA GLU A 53 10.53 7.75 -12.37
C GLU A 53 10.18 8.99 -11.52
N GLU A 54 8.92 9.46 -11.62
CA GLU A 54 8.40 10.60 -10.88
C GLU A 54 7.81 10.22 -9.51
N PHE A 55 7.98 8.98 -9.07
CA PHE A 55 7.55 8.51 -7.76
C PHE A 55 8.00 9.43 -6.63
N GLU A 56 7.08 9.87 -5.78
CA GLU A 56 7.39 10.70 -4.63
C GLU A 56 7.09 9.96 -3.32
N LEU A 57 7.99 10.12 -2.35
CA LEU A 57 7.76 9.71 -0.97
C LEU A 57 7.87 10.95 -0.07
N GLN A 58 6.76 11.32 0.57
CA GLN A 58 6.77 12.30 1.64
C GLN A 58 7.15 11.64 2.96
N THR A 59 8.22 12.13 3.58
CA THR A 59 8.70 11.64 4.87
C THR A 59 8.00 12.32 6.04
N GLN A 60 8.17 11.78 7.25
CA GLN A 60 7.61 12.34 8.49
C GLN A 60 8.06 13.78 8.80
N THR A 61 9.21 14.22 8.26
CA THR A 61 9.71 15.58 8.42
C THR A 61 9.10 16.56 7.41
N GLY A 62 8.23 16.08 6.51
CA GLY A 62 7.68 16.84 5.41
C GLY A 62 8.60 16.93 4.18
N GLN A 63 9.82 16.37 4.24
CA GLN A 63 10.70 16.29 3.08
C GLN A 63 10.10 15.35 2.03
N VAL A 64 10.10 15.78 0.77
CA VAL A 64 9.72 14.98 -0.40
C VAL A 64 10.98 14.41 -1.05
N LEU A 65 11.02 13.09 -1.18
CA LEU A 65 12.05 12.35 -1.93
C LEU A 65 11.47 11.90 -3.26
N ARG A 66 12.32 11.66 -4.27
CA ARG A 66 11.87 11.25 -5.61
C ARG A 66 12.59 10.02 -6.15
N GLY A 67 11.91 9.28 -7.02
CA GLY A 67 12.42 8.14 -7.78
C GLY A 67 13.17 7.13 -6.91
N GLU A 68 14.40 6.82 -7.31
CA GLU A 68 15.24 5.83 -6.63
C GLU A 68 15.57 6.20 -5.17
N GLU A 69 15.67 7.50 -4.83
CA GLU A 69 15.90 7.93 -3.45
C GLU A 69 14.66 7.67 -2.57
N ALA A 70 13.47 7.98 -3.10
CA ALA A 70 12.20 7.68 -2.45
C ALA A 70 12.05 6.18 -2.21
N TRP A 71 12.36 5.37 -3.21
CA TRP A 71 12.31 3.90 -3.12
C TRP A 71 13.25 3.35 -2.05
N LYS A 72 14.53 3.74 -2.10
CA LYS A 72 15.52 3.33 -1.09
C LYS A 72 15.08 3.73 0.31
N ARG A 73 14.49 4.92 0.47
CA ARG A 73 13.94 5.34 1.76
C ARG A 73 12.78 4.45 2.18
N MET A 74 11.84 4.15 1.28
CA MET A 74 10.69 3.30 1.57
C MET A 74 11.15 1.89 1.99
N VAL A 75 12.03 1.23 1.23
CA VAL A 75 12.65 -0.06 1.61
C VAL A 75 13.38 0.04 2.95
N HIS A 76 14.13 1.13 3.18
CA HIS A 76 14.82 1.33 4.45
C HIS A 76 13.83 1.41 5.62
N THR A 77 12.66 2.04 5.46
CA THR A 77 11.66 2.11 6.55
C THR A 77 11.09 0.75 6.94
N THR A 78 11.05 -0.22 6.02
CA THR A 78 10.52 -1.56 6.32
C THR A 78 11.51 -2.44 7.07
N ARG A 79 12.76 -2.00 7.27
CA ARG A 79 13.80 -2.73 8.03
C ARG A 79 13.42 -3.04 9.47
N PHE A 80 12.46 -2.31 10.04
CA PHE A 80 11.98 -2.53 11.40
C PHE A 80 10.99 -3.69 11.49
N TYR A 81 10.45 -4.15 10.36
CA TYR A 81 9.44 -5.19 10.28
C TYR A 81 10.08 -6.51 9.83
N ASP A 82 9.98 -7.52 10.68
CA ASP A 82 10.28 -8.90 10.29
C ASP A 82 9.29 -9.35 9.21
N LYS A 83 8.00 -9.07 9.45
CA LYS A 83 6.89 -9.28 8.50
C LYS A 83 5.94 -8.09 8.53
N PHE A 84 5.40 -7.70 7.38
CA PHE A 84 4.29 -6.75 7.34
C PHE A 84 3.37 -7.05 6.15
N SER A 85 2.11 -6.65 6.24
CA SER A 85 1.14 -6.69 5.15
C SER A 85 0.15 -5.54 5.28
N MET A 86 -0.51 -5.18 4.19
CA MET A 86 -1.54 -4.14 4.13
C MET A 86 -2.87 -4.75 3.70
N GLU A 87 -3.95 -4.30 4.34
CA GLU A 87 -5.32 -4.63 3.93
C GLU A 87 -6.11 -3.36 3.65
N PRO A 88 -6.71 -3.20 2.45
CA PRO A 88 -7.52 -2.03 2.16
C PRO A 88 -8.85 -2.09 2.93
N LEU A 89 -9.26 -0.93 3.42
CA LEU A 89 -10.53 -0.70 4.10
C LEU A 89 -11.48 0.12 3.23
N SER A 90 -10.94 1.05 2.44
CA SER A 90 -11.71 1.81 1.47
C SER A 90 -10.83 2.40 0.38
N ALA A 91 -11.44 2.76 -0.74
CA ALA A 91 -10.77 3.47 -1.83
C ALA A 91 -11.71 4.47 -2.50
N PHE A 92 -11.11 5.55 -3.00
CA PHE A 92 -11.72 6.52 -3.90
C PHE A 92 -10.78 6.66 -5.09
N ILE A 93 -11.23 6.23 -6.28
CA ILE A 93 -10.39 6.18 -7.49
C ILE A 93 -11.18 6.78 -8.66
N GLN A 94 -10.64 7.81 -9.28
CA GLN A 94 -11.22 8.51 -10.41
C GLN A 94 -10.44 8.21 -11.69
N ASP A 95 -11.17 8.01 -12.79
CA ASP A 95 -10.59 7.94 -14.12
C ASP A 95 -10.15 9.33 -14.58
N THR A 96 -8.89 9.45 -14.96
CA THR A 96 -8.29 10.64 -15.57
C THR A 96 -8.00 10.36 -17.05
N GLU A 97 -7.55 11.38 -17.78
CA GLU A 97 -7.18 11.21 -19.19
C GLU A 97 -5.93 10.33 -19.35
N ASP A 98 -5.05 10.34 -18.34
CA ASP A 98 -3.75 9.67 -18.36
C ASP A 98 -3.66 8.45 -17.42
N GLY A 99 -4.80 7.98 -16.89
CA GLY A 99 -4.85 6.82 -15.99
C GLY A 99 -5.80 7.03 -14.81
N TYR A 100 -5.33 6.75 -13.60
CA TYR A 100 -6.15 6.80 -12.38
C TYR A 100 -5.55 7.76 -11.36
N ASP A 101 -6.40 8.51 -10.68
CA ASP A 101 -6.04 9.30 -9.50
C ASP A 101 -6.92 8.85 -8.33
N GLY A 102 -6.37 8.80 -7.12
CA GLY A 102 -7.13 8.32 -5.99
C GLY A 102 -6.36 8.13 -4.70
N MET A 103 -7.12 7.71 -3.70
CA MET A 103 -6.61 7.41 -2.37
C MET A 103 -7.16 6.06 -1.93
N VAL A 104 -6.28 5.23 -1.36
CA VAL A 104 -6.63 3.99 -0.69
C VAL A 104 -6.32 4.15 0.79
N TYR A 105 -7.29 3.80 1.63
CA TYR A 105 -7.14 3.74 3.06
C TYR A 105 -7.12 2.28 3.50
N GLY A 106 -6.21 1.91 4.39
CA GLY A 106 -6.02 0.52 4.79
C GLY A 106 -5.33 0.38 6.14
N ASN A 107 -5.41 -0.83 6.69
CA ASN A 107 -4.64 -1.24 7.85
C ASN A 107 -3.26 -1.71 7.41
N ILE A 108 -2.27 -1.52 8.28
CA ILE A 108 -0.96 -2.13 8.16
C ILE A 108 -0.78 -3.04 9.37
N TYR A 109 -0.50 -4.31 9.11
CA TYR A 109 -0.16 -5.29 10.14
C TYR A 109 1.35 -5.54 10.09
N THR A 110 2.00 -5.53 11.24
CA THR A 110 3.46 -5.58 11.32
C THR A 110 3.90 -6.47 12.48
N ASN A 111 4.84 -7.37 12.23
CA ASN A 111 5.68 -7.97 13.26
C ASN A 111 7.01 -7.23 13.26
N PHE A 112 7.42 -6.73 14.41
CA PHE A 112 8.68 -6.02 14.54
C PHE A 112 9.84 -7.00 14.73
N MET A 113 11.05 -6.60 14.32
CA MET A 113 12.27 -7.39 14.56
C MET A 113 12.56 -7.61 16.06
N GLU A 114 12.02 -6.75 16.93
CA GLU A 114 12.00 -6.94 18.38
C GLU A 114 10.55 -7.18 18.83
N PRO A 115 10.23 -8.32 19.49
CA PRO A 115 8.85 -8.74 19.61
C PRO A 115 7.98 -7.85 20.52
N GLY A 116 6.70 -7.73 20.16
CA GLY A 116 5.65 -7.08 20.96
C GLY A 116 5.10 -7.98 22.09
N GLU A 117 4.43 -7.40 23.09
CA GLU A 117 3.91 -8.15 24.26
C GLU A 117 2.55 -8.83 24.01
N LYS A 118 1.80 -8.43 22.98
CA LYS A 118 0.45 -8.93 22.66
C LYS A 118 0.38 -9.51 21.25
N LYS A 119 -0.68 -10.28 20.97
CA LYS A 119 -0.96 -10.84 19.64
C LYS A 119 -2.37 -10.52 19.15
N HIS A 120 -2.53 -10.38 17.84
CA HIS A 120 -3.80 -10.20 17.13
C HIS A 120 -3.82 -11.03 15.85
N SER A 121 -4.94 -11.69 15.54
CA SER A 121 -5.09 -12.45 14.31
C SER A 121 -5.80 -11.62 13.24
N ASP A 122 -5.26 -11.62 12.02
CA ASP A 122 -5.98 -11.05 10.87
C ASP A 122 -7.08 -11.99 10.34
N ASN A 123 -7.75 -11.56 9.26
CA ASN A 123 -8.85 -12.29 8.64
C ASN A 123 -8.39 -13.57 7.91
N GLU A 124 -7.10 -13.71 7.63
CA GLU A 124 -6.49 -14.90 7.04
C GLU A 124 -5.97 -15.87 8.12
N GLY A 125 -6.12 -15.52 9.41
CA GLY A 125 -5.69 -16.31 10.55
C GLY A 125 -4.20 -16.19 10.86
N ILE A 126 -3.51 -15.21 10.28
CA ILE A 126 -2.10 -14.93 10.58
C ILE A 126 -2.03 -14.19 11.92
N GLU A 127 -1.19 -14.68 12.84
CA GLU A 127 -0.91 -13.99 14.10
C GLU A 127 0.11 -12.85 13.89
N TRP A 128 -0.26 -11.67 14.36
CA TRP A 128 0.54 -10.46 14.35
C TRP A 128 0.83 -9.99 15.76
N GLU A 129 2.00 -9.42 16.00
CA GLU A 129 2.38 -8.85 17.29
C GLU A 129 1.85 -7.42 17.44
N LEU A 130 1.24 -7.14 18.59
CA LEU A 130 0.83 -5.81 19.05
C LEU A 130 1.69 -5.41 20.25
N ARG A 131 2.09 -4.14 20.33
CA ARG A 131 2.51 -3.53 21.60
C ARG A 131 1.29 -2.92 22.29
#